data_AF-A0A956BA22-F1
#
_entry.id   AF-A0A956BA22-F1
#
_cell.length_a   1.000
_cell.length_b   1.000
_cell.length_c   1.000
_cell.angle_alpha   90.00
_cell.angle_beta   90.00
_cell.angle_gamma   90.00
#
_symmetry.space_group_name_H-M   'P 1'
#
loop_
_entity.id
_entity.type
_entity.pdbx_description
1 polymer ?
#
loop_
_entity_poly.entity_id
_entity_poly.type
_entity_poly.pdbx_seq_one_letter_code
_entity_poly.pdbx_strand_id
1 'polypeptide(L)'
;MAGRMAPDGRRAGRRLRDLTLCTLAAVLTFVSFPTAWAPELTLFPLIWFSHVPLLWVLKDKAPRAAFGWGLYTGTVINAGGYYWIAELLQTFGGLPTPVAALGLVLHSVYQGLMWGLWAWLLNRIGNTTRVGVEWTAPLVMVAVEQVLPRLFPAYMGNSQYLFPPIMQVCDLFGVPAVTFLIYRVNATLYLWLRARLEGRDRPRRAALATAVMVGGALIYGGVRMAQVDAEMEAAPSLTIGIAEADVGIFQTEQRKKI
;
A
#
# COMPACT_ATOMS: atom_id res chain seq x y z
N MET A 1 22.41 -38.38 27.21
CA MET A 1 22.13 -37.09 27.87
C MET A 1 22.01 -36.00 26.81
N ALA A 2 20.80 -35.69 26.36
CA ALA A 2 20.55 -34.64 25.38
C ALA A 2 20.31 -33.32 26.13
N GLY A 3 21.30 -32.41 26.07
CA GLY A 3 21.15 -31.05 26.58
C GLY A 3 20.09 -30.31 25.77
N ARG A 4 18.91 -30.08 26.36
CA ARG A 4 17.91 -29.17 25.83
C ARG A 4 18.53 -27.76 25.83
N MET A 5 18.98 -27.33 24.66
CA MET A 5 19.45 -25.97 24.40
C MET A 5 18.29 -25.02 24.75
N ALA A 6 18.43 -24.24 25.82
CA ALA A 6 17.43 -23.26 26.23
C ALA A 6 17.18 -22.27 25.07
N PRO A 7 15.93 -21.88 24.79
CA PRO A 7 15.65 -20.92 23.73
C PRO A 7 16.36 -19.59 24.03
N ASP A 8 17.23 -19.19 23.11
CA ASP A 8 18.00 -17.95 23.17
C ASP A 8 17.03 -16.74 23.19
N GLY A 9 16.80 -16.18 24.38
CA GLY A 9 15.86 -15.08 24.61
C GLY A 9 16.11 -13.84 23.74
N ARG A 10 17.35 -13.66 23.24
CA ARG A 10 17.69 -12.57 22.31
C ARG A 10 17.06 -12.77 20.93
N ARG A 11 16.90 -14.02 20.48
CA ARG A 11 16.20 -14.35 19.23
C ARG A 11 14.70 -14.12 19.36
N ALA A 12 14.11 -14.51 20.50
CA ALA A 12 12.69 -14.30 20.77
C ALA A 12 12.34 -12.80 20.80
N GLY A 13 13.12 -11.98 21.51
CA GLY A 13 12.92 -10.53 21.58
C GLY A 13 13.06 -9.83 20.21
N ARG A 14 14.03 -10.25 19.39
CA ARG A 14 14.20 -9.71 18.02
C ARG A 14 12.99 -10.07 17.14
N ARG A 15 12.49 -11.30 17.23
CA ARG A 15 11.34 -11.75 16.43
C ARG A 15 10.04 -11.03 16.81
N LEU A 16 9.81 -10.82 18.11
CA LEU A 16 8.65 -10.05 18.59
C LEU A 16 8.68 -8.61 18.07
N ARG A 17 9.84 -7.94 18.17
CA ARG A 17 10.01 -6.60 17.61
C ARG A 17 9.74 -6.55 16.11
N ASP A 18 10.30 -7.47 15.35
CA ASP A 18 10.10 -7.53 13.90
C ASP A 18 8.61 -7.76 13.57
N LEU A 19 7.91 -8.60 14.34
CA LEU A 19 6.46 -8.80 14.22
C LEU A 19 5.70 -7.50 14.48
N THR A 20 5.96 -6.81 15.60
CA THR A 20 5.31 -5.55 15.95
C THR A 20 5.48 -4.48 14.87
N LEU A 21 6.70 -4.32 14.33
CA LEU A 21 6.97 -3.34 13.27
C LEU A 21 6.28 -3.70 11.95
N CYS A 22 6.24 -4.99 11.59
CA CYS A 22 5.52 -5.44 10.40
C CYS A 22 4.00 -5.25 10.55
N THR A 23 3.44 -5.60 11.70
CA THR A 23 2.02 -5.35 12.00
C THR A 23 1.69 -3.87 11.99
N LEU A 24 2.55 -3.03 12.59
CA LEU A 24 2.39 -1.57 12.57
C LEU A 24 2.37 -1.04 11.13
N ALA A 25 3.33 -1.46 10.29
CA ALA A 25 3.37 -1.06 8.89
C ALA A 25 2.10 -1.49 8.13
N ALA A 26 1.61 -2.71 8.42
CA ALA A 26 0.40 -3.23 7.82
C ALA A 26 -0.84 -2.42 8.21
N VAL A 27 -1.00 -2.14 9.52
CA VAL A 27 -2.12 -1.38 10.05
C VAL A 27 -2.14 0.04 9.49
N LEU A 28 -1.01 0.75 9.55
CA LEU A 28 -0.88 2.09 8.97
C LEU A 28 -1.25 2.11 7.48
N THR A 29 -0.90 1.05 6.75
CA THR A 29 -1.19 0.95 5.31
C THR A 29 -2.68 0.74 5.06
N PHE A 30 -3.33 -0.26 5.66
CA PHE A 30 -4.73 -0.55 5.30
C PHE A 30 -5.70 0.52 5.82
N VAL A 31 -5.43 1.15 6.98
CA VAL A 31 -6.28 2.26 7.48
C VAL A 31 -6.10 3.55 6.67
N SER A 32 -5.07 3.62 5.80
CA SER A 32 -4.94 4.72 4.84
C SER A 32 -5.93 4.62 3.67
N PHE A 33 -6.63 3.50 3.55
CA PHE A 33 -7.68 3.29 2.56
C PHE A 33 -9.07 3.38 3.22
N PRO A 34 -10.12 3.66 2.45
CA PRO A 34 -11.49 3.68 2.97
C PRO A 34 -11.88 2.34 3.61
N THR A 35 -12.55 2.40 4.74
CA THR A 35 -13.13 1.21 5.41
C THR A 35 -14.64 1.40 5.56
N ALA A 36 -15.43 0.33 5.46
CA ALA A 36 -16.89 0.47 5.54
C ALA A 36 -17.38 0.90 6.94
N TRP A 37 -16.60 0.64 7.98
CA TRP A 37 -16.92 1.03 9.35
C TRP A 37 -16.47 2.45 9.72
N ALA A 38 -15.67 3.11 8.86
CA ALA A 38 -15.26 4.49 9.06
C ALA A 38 -15.06 5.21 7.70
N PRO A 39 -16.12 5.39 6.90
CA PRO A 39 -16.04 5.96 5.56
C PRO A 39 -15.54 7.41 5.55
N GLU A 40 -15.81 8.16 6.63
CA GLU A 40 -15.39 9.55 6.80
C GLU A 40 -13.95 9.69 7.34
N LEU A 41 -13.32 8.59 7.75
CA LEU A 41 -12.01 8.63 8.37
C LEU A 41 -10.92 8.86 7.32
N THR A 42 -10.39 10.08 7.27
CA THR A 42 -9.39 10.53 6.29
C THR A 42 -7.96 10.27 6.76
N LEU A 43 -7.61 9.00 6.98
CA LEU A 43 -6.25 8.59 7.38
C LEU A 43 -5.30 8.33 6.21
N PHE A 44 -5.68 8.71 4.98
CA PHE A 44 -4.82 8.61 3.81
C PHE A 44 -3.40 9.22 3.96
N PRO A 45 -3.14 10.24 4.83
CA PRO A 45 -1.78 10.72 5.04
C PRO A 45 -0.83 9.68 5.65
N LEU A 46 -1.35 8.66 6.34
CA LEU A 46 -0.52 7.65 7.02
C LEU A 46 0.31 6.81 6.03
N ILE A 47 -0.16 6.65 4.79
CA ILE A 47 0.56 5.88 3.76
C ILE A 47 1.95 6.44 3.46
N TRP A 48 2.13 7.76 3.63
CA TRP A 48 3.40 8.45 3.33
C TRP A 48 4.53 8.05 4.29
N PHE A 49 4.21 7.36 5.39
CA PHE A 49 5.18 6.83 6.34
C PHE A 49 4.87 5.40 6.82
N SER A 50 3.86 4.73 6.27
CA SER A 50 3.41 3.41 6.73
C SER A 50 4.45 2.30 6.50
N HIS A 51 5.32 2.41 5.49
CA HIS A 51 6.33 1.40 5.18
C HIS A 51 7.68 1.64 5.87
N VAL A 52 7.86 2.76 6.59
CA VAL A 52 9.09 3.02 7.37
C VAL A 52 9.40 1.88 8.37
N PRO A 53 8.44 1.36 9.16
CA PRO A 53 8.72 0.24 10.08
C PRO A 53 9.13 -1.05 9.35
N LEU A 54 8.52 -1.34 8.20
CA LEU A 54 8.88 -2.52 7.39
C LEU A 54 10.29 -2.38 6.83
N LEU A 55 10.66 -1.23 6.26
CA LEU A 55 12.02 -0.95 5.79
C LEU A 55 13.06 -1.15 6.92
N TRP A 56 12.69 -0.82 8.15
CA TRP A 56 13.53 -1.06 9.32
C TRP A 56 13.76 -2.55 9.60
N VAL A 57 12.73 -3.38 9.46
CA VAL A 57 12.82 -4.85 9.63
C VAL A 57 13.61 -5.50 8.51
N LEU A 58 13.42 -5.04 7.28
CA LEU A 58 14.03 -5.61 6.08
C LEU A 58 15.54 -5.37 6.01
N LYS A 59 16.04 -4.37 6.71
CA LYS A 59 17.47 -4.04 6.76
C LYS A 59 18.31 -5.25 7.23
N ASP A 60 19.40 -5.51 6.51
CA ASP A 60 20.38 -6.57 6.80
C ASP A 60 19.78 -7.99 6.84
N LYS A 61 18.58 -8.20 6.27
CA LYS A 61 17.97 -9.52 6.14
C LYS A 61 18.47 -10.21 4.87
N ALA A 62 18.58 -11.53 4.92
CA ALA A 62 18.72 -12.32 3.69
C ALA A 62 17.45 -12.17 2.84
N PRO A 63 17.53 -12.15 1.49
CA PRO A 63 16.37 -11.97 0.62
C PRO A 63 15.19 -12.93 0.92
N ARG A 64 15.47 -14.19 1.27
CA ARG A 64 14.44 -15.16 1.67
C ARG A 64 13.71 -14.78 2.96
N ALA A 65 14.43 -14.23 3.95
CA ALA A 65 13.81 -13.75 5.18
C ALA A 65 13.03 -12.46 4.94
N ALA A 66 13.54 -11.58 4.07
CA ALA A 66 12.85 -10.38 3.64
C ALA A 66 11.51 -10.70 2.96
N PHE A 67 11.50 -11.70 2.07
CA PHE A 67 10.28 -12.22 1.45
C PHE A 67 9.24 -12.62 2.51
N GLY A 68 9.63 -13.38 3.53
CA GLY A 68 8.71 -13.84 4.57
C GLY A 68 8.09 -12.69 5.37
N TRP A 69 8.89 -11.68 5.75
CA TRP A 69 8.38 -10.50 6.46
C TRP A 69 7.51 -9.61 5.57
N GLY A 70 7.88 -9.45 4.30
CA GLY A 70 7.07 -8.77 3.30
C GLY A 70 5.73 -9.47 3.07
N LEU A 71 5.74 -10.79 2.90
CA LEU A 71 4.54 -11.60 2.72
C LEU A 71 3.62 -11.53 3.94
N TYR A 72 4.16 -11.65 5.16
CA TYR A 72 3.39 -11.45 6.39
C TYR A 72 2.74 -10.07 6.43
N THR A 73 3.52 -9.01 6.21
CA THR A 73 3.01 -7.63 6.22
C THR A 73 1.91 -7.46 5.18
N GLY A 74 2.14 -7.90 3.95
CA GLY A 74 1.15 -7.86 2.87
C GLY A 74 -0.10 -8.66 3.18
N THR A 75 0.03 -9.81 3.86
CA THR A 75 -1.12 -10.63 4.26
C THR A 75 -1.98 -9.89 5.27
N VAL A 76 -1.37 -9.23 6.27
CA VAL A 76 -2.10 -8.43 7.25
C VAL A 76 -2.74 -7.19 6.60
N ILE A 77 -2.05 -6.53 5.65
CA ILE A 77 -2.60 -5.43 4.86
C ILE A 77 -3.87 -5.87 4.14
N ASN A 78 -3.84 -7.00 3.44
CA ASN A 78 -4.98 -7.45 2.66
C ASN A 78 -6.10 -8.04 3.52
N ALA A 79 -5.77 -8.72 4.62
CA ALA A 79 -6.80 -9.19 5.56
C ALA A 79 -7.60 -8.02 6.15
N GLY A 80 -6.93 -6.91 6.46
CA GLY A 80 -7.57 -5.68 6.95
C GLY A 80 -8.22 -4.83 5.86
N GLY A 81 -7.63 -4.74 4.66
CA GLY A 81 -8.14 -3.91 3.56
C GLY A 81 -9.24 -4.57 2.73
N TYR A 82 -9.31 -5.90 2.73
CA TYR A 82 -10.25 -6.69 1.95
C TYR A 82 -11.13 -7.60 2.83
N TYR A 83 -11.34 -7.26 4.10
CA TYR A 83 -12.17 -8.05 5.02
C TYR A 83 -13.57 -8.36 4.45
N TRP A 84 -14.10 -7.44 3.63
CA TRP A 84 -15.40 -7.56 2.95
C TRP A 84 -15.46 -8.73 1.96
N ILE A 85 -14.35 -9.33 1.53
CA ILE A 85 -14.35 -10.53 0.69
C ILE A 85 -15.05 -11.69 1.39
N ALA A 86 -14.91 -11.82 2.71
CA ALA A 86 -15.61 -12.87 3.45
C ALA A 86 -17.14 -12.69 3.37
N GLU A 87 -17.63 -11.46 3.41
CA GLU A 87 -19.05 -11.15 3.24
C GLU A 87 -19.51 -11.39 1.81
N LEU A 88 -18.72 -10.96 0.81
CA LEU A 88 -18.99 -11.23 -0.59
C LEU A 88 -19.18 -12.73 -0.86
N LEU A 89 -18.28 -13.56 -0.33
CA LEU A 89 -18.33 -15.02 -0.51
C LEU A 89 -19.53 -15.67 0.17
N GLN A 90 -19.99 -15.13 1.30
CA GLN A 90 -21.20 -15.59 1.98
C GLN A 90 -22.45 -15.18 1.20
N THR A 91 -22.58 -13.90 0.88
CA THR A 91 -23.78 -13.33 0.27
C THR A 91 -24.00 -13.80 -1.16
N PHE A 92 -22.95 -13.79 -1.99
CA PHE A 92 -23.07 -14.14 -3.41
C PHE A 92 -22.63 -15.57 -3.74
N GLY A 93 -21.70 -16.12 -2.95
CA GLY A 93 -21.23 -17.49 -3.14
C GLY A 93 -22.04 -18.55 -2.37
N GLY A 94 -22.91 -18.14 -1.44
CA GLY A 94 -23.64 -19.05 -0.56
C GLY A 94 -22.72 -19.89 0.34
N LEU A 95 -21.47 -19.45 0.52
CA LEU A 95 -20.47 -20.24 1.25
C LEU A 95 -20.65 -20.08 2.77
N PRO A 96 -20.49 -21.15 3.56
CA PRO A 96 -20.53 -21.03 5.01
C PRO A 96 -19.30 -20.25 5.52
N THR A 97 -19.43 -19.61 6.68
CA THR A 97 -18.44 -18.69 7.24
C THR A 97 -17.00 -19.24 7.29
N PRO A 98 -16.73 -20.50 7.66
CA PRO A 98 -15.36 -21.02 7.66
C PRO A 98 -14.72 -21.06 6.26
N VAL A 99 -15.52 -21.36 5.23
CA VAL A 99 -15.05 -21.43 3.84
C VAL A 99 -14.83 -20.02 3.29
N ALA A 100 -15.72 -19.07 3.61
CA ALA A 100 -15.55 -17.67 3.25
C ALA A 100 -14.31 -17.04 3.91
N ALA A 101 -14.07 -17.33 5.20
CA ALA A 101 -12.88 -16.90 5.92
C ALA A 101 -11.60 -17.48 5.31
N LEU A 102 -11.61 -18.76 4.89
CA LEU A 102 -10.51 -19.35 4.13
C LEU A 102 -10.28 -18.61 2.81
N GLY A 103 -11.34 -18.24 2.09
CA GLY A 103 -11.24 -17.44 0.87
C GLY A 103 -10.56 -16.08 1.11
N LEU A 104 -10.90 -15.38 2.19
CA LEU A 104 -10.23 -14.15 2.60
C LEU A 104 -8.73 -14.38 2.90
N VAL A 105 -8.38 -15.44 3.62
CA VAL A 105 -6.98 -15.77 3.93
C VAL A 105 -6.19 -16.07 2.66
N LEU A 106 -6.74 -16.87 1.75
CA LEU A 106 -6.10 -17.21 0.48
C LEU A 106 -5.89 -15.96 -0.39
N HIS A 107 -6.92 -15.10 -0.50
CA HIS A 107 -6.80 -13.81 -1.17
C HIS A 107 -5.69 -12.96 -0.53
N SER A 108 -5.68 -12.88 0.80
CA SER A 108 -4.73 -12.04 1.53
C SER A 108 -3.29 -12.50 1.37
N VAL A 109 -3.05 -13.82 1.36
CA VAL A 109 -1.72 -14.39 1.09
C VAL A 109 -1.32 -14.14 -0.36
N TYR A 110 -2.22 -14.35 -1.32
CA TYR A 110 -1.96 -14.12 -2.74
C TYR A 110 -1.59 -12.66 -3.02
N GLN A 111 -2.41 -11.71 -2.55
CA GLN A 111 -2.10 -10.28 -2.70
C GLN A 111 -0.90 -9.86 -1.82
N GLY A 112 -0.68 -10.54 -0.69
CA GLY A 112 0.49 -10.38 0.15
C GLY A 112 1.80 -10.71 -0.55
N LEU A 113 1.78 -11.53 -1.63
CA LEU A 113 2.95 -11.78 -2.47
C LEU A 113 3.52 -10.49 -3.05
N MET A 114 2.71 -9.44 -3.26
CA MET A 114 3.20 -8.14 -3.73
C MET A 114 4.27 -7.58 -2.79
N TRP A 115 4.00 -7.54 -1.49
CA TRP A 115 4.97 -7.07 -0.49
C TRP A 115 6.09 -8.08 -0.23
N GLY A 116 5.82 -9.39 -0.36
CA GLY A 116 6.85 -10.42 -0.32
C GLY A 116 7.89 -10.26 -1.43
N LEU A 117 7.43 -10.14 -2.67
CA LEU A 117 8.26 -9.91 -3.85
C LEU A 117 8.99 -8.58 -3.77
N TRP A 118 8.30 -7.52 -3.35
CA TRP A 118 8.91 -6.21 -3.13
C TRP A 118 10.06 -6.30 -2.11
N ALA A 119 9.84 -6.90 -0.95
CA ALA A 119 10.86 -7.05 0.08
C ALA A 119 12.04 -7.91 -0.37
N TRP A 120 11.76 -8.99 -1.11
CA TRP A 120 12.76 -9.87 -1.69
C TRP A 120 13.64 -9.14 -2.71
N LEU A 121 13.03 -8.49 -3.70
CA LEU A 121 13.72 -7.72 -4.74
C LEU A 121 14.52 -6.57 -4.14
N LEU A 122 13.93 -5.83 -3.19
CA LEU A 122 14.60 -4.74 -2.48
C LEU A 122 15.90 -5.20 -1.82
N ASN A 123 15.86 -6.33 -1.11
CA ASN A 123 17.05 -6.89 -0.49
C ASN A 123 18.01 -7.51 -1.50
N ARG A 124 17.50 -8.12 -2.58
CA ARG A 124 18.35 -8.70 -3.61
C ARG A 124 19.16 -7.61 -4.33
N ILE A 125 18.50 -6.52 -4.74
CA ILE A 125 19.11 -5.38 -5.43
C ILE A 125 19.98 -4.56 -4.49
N GLY A 126 19.52 -4.30 -3.26
CA GLY A 126 20.29 -3.54 -2.26
C GLY A 126 21.58 -4.25 -1.83
N ASN A 127 21.61 -5.60 -1.88
CA ASN A 127 22.81 -6.38 -1.57
C ASN A 127 23.77 -6.53 -2.76
N THR A 128 23.33 -6.29 -4.01
CA THR A 128 24.15 -6.50 -5.21
C THR A 128 24.51 -5.22 -5.95
N THR A 129 23.79 -4.12 -5.72
CA THR A 129 23.97 -2.86 -6.44
C THR A 129 24.34 -1.74 -5.48
N ARG A 130 24.86 -0.62 -6.03
CA ARG A 130 25.13 0.62 -5.27
C ARG A 130 23.95 1.58 -5.29
N VAL A 131 22.80 1.17 -5.83
CA VAL A 131 21.61 2.03 -5.93
C VAL A 131 20.98 2.14 -4.55
N GLY A 132 20.75 3.37 -4.09
CA GLY A 132 20.20 3.62 -2.76
C GLY A 132 18.74 3.18 -2.62
N VAL A 133 18.35 2.86 -1.38
CA VAL A 133 16.99 2.43 -1.01
C VAL A 133 15.93 3.43 -1.44
N GLU A 134 16.28 4.72 -1.49
CA GLU A 134 15.43 5.80 -1.95
C GLU A 134 14.97 5.65 -3.40
N TRP A 135 15.73 4.92 -4.24
CA TRP A 135 15.36 4.64 -5.63
C TRP A 135 14.84 3.21 -5.79
N THR A 136 15.49 2.23 -5.16
CA THR A 136 15.10 0.83 -5.33
C THR A 136 13.74 0.55 -4.72
N ALA A 137 13.40 1.11 -3.54
CA ALA A 137 12.11 0.88 -2.90
C ALA A 137 10.91 1.30 -3.78
N PRO A 138 10.83 2.55 -4.29
CA PRO A 138 9.72 2.94 -5.14
C PRO A 138 9.71 2.26 -6.51
N LEU A 139 10.86 2.10 -7.18
CA LEU A 139 10.92 1.45 -8.50
C LEU A 139 10.49 -0.01 -8.44
N VAL A 140 10.95 -0.75 -7.43
CA VAL A 140 10.55 -2.15 -7.23
C VAL A 140 9.06 -2.22 -6.91
N MET A 141 8.51 -1.32 -6.09
CA MET A 141 7.07 -1.39 -5.78
C MET A 141 6.23 -1.17 -7.03
N VAL A 142 6.54 -0.13 -7.80
CA VAL A 142 5.86 0.14 -9.07
C VAL A 142 5.95 -1.08 -10.00
N ALA A 143 7.14 -1.66 -10.17
CA ALA A 143 7.31 -2.84 -11.02
C ALA A 143 6.46 -4.02 -10.54
N VAL A 144 6.43 -4.30 -9.24
CA VAL A 144 5.63 -5.40 -8.70
C VAL A 144 4.12 -5.12 -8.82
N GLU A 145 3.66 -3.89 -8.59
CA GLU A 145 2.25 -3.49 -8.80
C GLU A 145 1.79 -3.70 -10.25
N GLN A 146 2.68 -3.53 -11.23
CA GLN A 146 2.35 -3.70 -12.65
C GLN A 146 2.38 -5.17 -13.10
N VAL A 147 3.26 -5.98 -12.51
CA VAL A 147 3.49 -7.36 -12.97
C VAL A 147 2.61 -8.38 -12.25
N LEU A 148 2.33 -8.17 -10.95
CA LEU A 148 1.53 -9.12 -10.19
C LEU A 148 0.04 -8.97 -10.57
N PRO A 149 -0.63 -10.04 -11.06
CA PRO A 149 -2.05 -9.97 -11.35
C PRO A 149 -2.85 -9.69 -10.07
N ARG A 150 -3.80 -8.77 -10.16
CA ARG A 150 -4.64 -8.37 -9.03
C ARG A 150 -6.09 -8.72 -9.33
N LEU A 151 -6.74 -9.41 -8.39
CA LEU A 151 -8.17 -9.72 -8.46
C LEU A 151 -8.99 -8.43 -8.37
N PHE A 152 -8.56 -7.53 -7.49
CA PHE A 152 -9.12 -6.19 -7.33
C PHE A 152 -7.97 -5.19 -7.53
N PRO A 153 -7.95 -4.44 -8.64
CA PRO A 153 -6.84 -3.55 -8.95
C PRO A 153 -6.85 -2.31 -8.06
N ALA A 154 -6.22 -2.41 -6.88
CA ALA A 154 -5.90 -1.28 -6.02
C ALA A 154 -4.41 -0.96 -6.08
N TYR A 155 -4.08 0.31 -6.33
CA TYR A 155 -2.72 0.84 -6.28
C TYR A 155 -2.49 1.54 -4.94
N MET A 156 -1.24 1.55 -4.46
CA MET A 156 -0.88 2.36 -3.29
C MET A 156 -1.17 3.84 -3.52
N GLY A 157 -0.99 4.33 -4.76
CA GLY A 157 -1.39 5.67 -5.18
C GLY A 157 -2.88 6.00 -5.01
N ASN A 158 -3.78 5.02 -5.10
CA ASN A 158 -5.22 5.24 -4.95
C ASN A 158 -5.61 5.76 -3.56
N SER A 159 -4.75 5.55 -2.55
CA SER A 159 -4.95 6.14 -1.21
C SER A 159 -5.11 7.67 -1.28
N GLN A 160 -4.55 8.33 -2.29
CA GLN A 160 -4.55 9.79 -2.41
C GLN A 160 -5.78 10.35 -3.14
N TYR A 161 -6.84 9.58 -3.33
CA TYR A 161 -8.06 10.04 -4.02
C TYR A 161 -8.69 11.30 -3.39
N LEU A 162 -8.52 11.52 -2.08
CA LEU A 162 -8.95 12.73 -1.37
C LEU A 162 -7.95 13.89 -1.41
N PHE A 163 -6.84 13.73 -2.10
CA PHE A 163 -5.83 14.77 -2.27
C PHE A 163 -5.59 15.07 -3.77
N PRO A 164 -6.56 15.73 -4.44
CA PRO A 164 -6.47 16.01 -5.87
C PRO A 164 -5.16 16.64 -6.35
N PRO A 165 -4.50 17.57 -5.61
CA PRO A 165 -3.25 18.18 -6.06
C PRO A 165 -2.14 17.19 -6.38
N ILE A 166 -1.95 16.12 -5.58
CA ILE A 166 -0.93 15.11 -5.91
C ILE A 166 -1.41 14.16 -7.02
N MET A 167 -2.72 13.95 -7.14
CA MET A 167 -3.32 13.02 -8.10
C MET A 167 -3.24 13.51 -9.54
N GLN A 168 -3.12 14.82 -9.78
CA GLN A 168 -3.07 15.34 -11.16
C GLN A 168 -1.94 14.74 -11.99
N VAL A 169 -0.80 14.39 -11.38
CA VAL A 169 0.33 13.73 -12.07
C VAL A 169 -0.04 12.39 -12.73
N CYS A 170 -1.20 11.82 -12.38
CA CYS A 170 -1.72 10.63 -13.02
C CYS A 170 -2.06 10.84 -14.51
N ASP A 171 -2.36 12.06 -14.95
CA ASP A 171 -2.65 12.32 -16.37
C ASP A 171 -1.39 12.17 -17.26
N LEU A 172 -0.19 12.35 -16.69
CA LEU A 172 1.10 12.17 -17.38
C LEU A 172 1.64 10.73 -17.28
N PHE A 173 1.56 10.13 -16.10
CA PHE A 173 2.31 8.90 -15.78
C PHE A 173 1.43 7.77 -15.22
N GLY A 174 0.12 8.00 -15.10
CA GLY A 174 -0.81 7.12 -14.41
C GLY A 174 -0.61 7.09 -12.89
N VAL A 175 -1.49 6.34 -12.22
CA VAL A 175 -1.45 6.10 -10.77
C VAL A 175 -0.09 5.61 -10.24
N PRO A 176 0.72 4.82 -10.98
CA PRO A 176 2.03 4.38 -10.48
C PRO A 176 3.00 5.51 -10.11
N ALA A 177 2.85 6.71 -10.68
CA ALA A 177 3.64 7.87 -10.26
C ALA A 177 3.35 8.27 -8.81
N VAL A 178 2.10 8.20 -8.37
CA VAL A 178 1.74 8.48 -6.97
C VAL A 178 2.25 7.37 -6.06
N THR A 179 2.15 6.09 -6.47
CA THR A 179 2.81 4.98 -5.74
C THR A 179 4.31 5.24 -5.59
N PHE A 180 4.98 5.66 -6.68
CA PHE A 180 6.40 5.97 -6.66
C PHE A 180 6.72 7.05 -5.63
N LEU A 181 5.97 8.16 -5.61
CA LEU A 181 6.17 9.25 -4.66
C LEU A 181 5.97 8.79 -3.21
N ILE A 182 4.92 8.00 -2.93
CA ILE A 182 4.64 7.44 -1.60
C ILE A 182 5.84 6.62 -1.09
N TYR A 183 6.34 5.69 -1.92
CA TYR A 183 7.46 4.84 -1.52
C TYR A 183 8.79 5.61 -1.46
N ARG A 184 8.95 6.64 -2.29
CA ARG A 184 10.09 7.55 -2.26
C ARG A 184 10.16 8.32 -0.95
N VAL A 185 9.02 8.84 -0.48
CA VAL A 185 8.92 9.52 0.83
C VAL A 185 9.20 8.54 1.97
N ASN A 186 8.57 7.36 1.98
CA ASN A 186 8.83 6.32 2.97
C ASN A 186 10.33 5.96 3.07
N ALA A 187 10.99 5.73 1.94
CA ALA A 187 12.42 5.41 1.92
C ALA A 187 13.29 6.59 2.40
N THR A 188 12.92 7.82 2.05
CA THR A 188 13.64 9.03 2.51
C THR A 188 13.50 9.23 4.02
N LEU A 189 12.29 9.04 4.57
CA LEU A 189 12.02 9.11 6.00
C LEU A 189 12.78 8.03 6.76
N TYR A 190 12.79 6.80 6.23
CA TYR A 190 13.59 5.70 6.77
C TYR A 190 15.08 6.07 6.85
N LEU A 191 15.67 6.58 5.76
CA LEU A 191 17.08 7.00 5.74
C LEU A 191 17.35 8.13 6.73
N TRP A 192 16.45 9.10 6.84
CA TRP A 192 16.61 10.25 7.73
C TRP A 192 16.55 9.82 9.20
N LEU A 193 15.58 8.98 9.56
CA LEU A 193 15.46 8.42 10.90
C LEU A 193 16.69 7.59 11.26
N ARG A 194 17.19 6.79 10.30
CA ARG A 194 18.40 6.00 10.47
C ARG A 194 19.63 6.86 10.70
N ALA A 195 19.84 7.90 9.89
CA ALA A 195 20.96 8.82 10.07
C ALA A 195 20.93 9.48 11.44
N ARG A 196 19.73 9.90 11.90
CA ARG A 196 19.54 10.48 13.24
C ARG A 196 19.87 9.51 14.37
N LEU A 197 19.40 8.26 14.28
CA LEU A 197 19.60 7.25 15.34
C LEU A 197 21.02 6.67 15.35
N GLU A 198 21.68 6.59 14.20
CA GLU A 198 23.04 6.04 14.07
C GLU A 198 24.13 7.13 14.09
N GLY A 199 23.79 8.40 14.31
CA GLY A 199 24.74 9.52 14.35
C GLY A 199 25.47 9.77 13.01
N ARG A 200 24.87 9.40 11.88
CA ARG A 200 25.44 9.58 10.54
C ARG A 200 24.99 10.89 9.90
N ASP A 201 25.66 11.25 8.82
CA ASP A 201 25.24 12.38 7.98
C ASP A 201 23.82 12.22 7.47
N ARG A 202 23.05 13.31 7.56
CA ARG A 202 21.67 13.34 7.07
C ARG A 202 21.64 13.14 5.55
N PRO A 203 20.66 12.39 5.01
CA PRO A 203 20.57 12.10 3.57
C PRO A 203 20.05 13.32 2.78
N ARG A 204 20.76 14.46 2.83
CA ARG A 204 20.31 15.75 2.28
C ARG A 204 19.99 15.69 0.79
N ARG A 205 20.79 14.97 0.01
CA ARG A 205 20.57 14.80 -1.44
C ARG A 205 19.27 14.03 -1.72
N ALA A 206 19.04 12.93 -1.00
CA ALA A 206 17.81 12.15 -1.14
C ALA A 206 16.59 12.97 -0.70
N ALA A 207 16.70 13.68 0.43
CA ALA A 207 15.65 14.55 0.93
C ALA A 207 15.31 15.69 -0.03
N LEU A 208 16.32 16.37 -0.60
CA LEU A 208 16.13 17.42 -1.60
C LEU A 208 15.46 16.86 -2.86
N ALA A 209 15.94 15.74 -3.40
CA ALA A 209 15.33 15.12 -4.57
C ALA A 209 13.87 14.73 -4.33
N THR A 210 13.56 14.15 -3.17
CA THR A 210 12.19 13.81 -2.78
C THR A 210 11.32 15.05 -2.64
N ALA A 211 11.83 16.13 -2.02
CA ALA A 211 11.12 17.39 -1.90
C ALA A 211 10.84 18.04 -3.26
N VAL A 212 11.81 18.00 -4.18
CA VAL A 212 11.63 18.50 -5.56
C VAL A 212 10.59 17.69 -6.31
N MET A 213 10.59 16.35 -6.18
CA MET A 213 9.60 15.49 -6.85
C MET A 213 8.18 15.72 -6.33
N VAL A 214 8.00 15.73 -5.00
CA VAL A 214 6.69 15.97 -4.38
C VAL A 214 6.23 17.40 -4.65
N GLY A 215 7.12 18.39 -4.48
CA GLY A 215 6.83 19.79 -4.77
C GLY A 215 6.47 20.02 -6.25
N GLY A 216 7.20 19.39 -7.16
CA GLY A 216 6.90 19.43 -8.59
C GLY A 216 5.53 18.83 -8.93
N ALA A 217 5.18 17.69 -8.33
CA ALA A 217 3.86 17.07 -8.51
C ALA A 217 2.73 17.96 -7.96
N LEU A 218 2.92 18.59 -6.80
CA LEU A 218 1.95 19.52 -6.21
C LEU A 218 1.80 20.81 -7.01
N ILE A 219 2.90 21.39 -7.51
CA ILE A 219 2.88 22.57 -8.37
C ILE A 219 2.16 22.24 -9.67
N TYR A 220 2.54 21.12 -10.31
CA TYR A 220 1.85 20.64 -11.51
C TYR A 220 0.35 20.49 -11.25
N GLY A 221 -0.03 19.86 -10.14
CA GLY A 221 -1.44 19.66 -9.84
C GLY A 221 -2.20 20.94 -9.58
N GLY A 222 -1.61 21.92 -8.87
CA GLY A 222 -2.22 23.23 -8.69
C GLY A 222 -2.45 23.95 -10.02
N VAL A 223 -1.47 23.91 -10.93
CA VAL A 223 -1.59 24.49 -12.28
C VAL A 223 -2.65 23.74 -13.10
N ARG A 224 -2.62 22.41 -13.10
CA ARG A 224 -3.52 21.59 -13.90
C ARG A 224 -4.97 21.73 -13.46
N MET A 225 -5.22 21.77 -12.15
CA MET A 225 -6.55 22.02 -11.61
C MET A 225 -7.10 23.39 -12.06
N ALA A 226 -6.31 24.46 -11.93
CA ALA A 226 -6.72 25.78 -12.39
C ALA A 226 -7.01 25.84 -13.91
N GLN A 227 -6.26 25.08 -14.72
CA GLN A 227 -6.55 24.96 -16.16
C GLN A 227 -7.90 24.27 -16.41
N VAL A 228 -8.14 23.14 -15.73
CA VAL A 228 -9.39 22.38 -15.87
C VAL A 228 -10.58 23.21 -15.38
N ASP A 229 -10.44 23.93 -14.26
CA ASP A 229 -11.50 24.80 -13.74
C ASP A 229 -11.88 25.90 -14.75
N ALA A 230 -10.88 26.54 -15.39
CA ALA A 230 -11.11 27.56 -16.41
C ALA A 230 -11.76 26.99 -17.69
N GLU A 231 -11.34 25.79 -18.10
CA GLU A 231 -11.95 25.07 -19.24
C GLU A 231 -13.41 24.70 -18.93
N MET A 232 -13.70 24.26 -17.70
CA MET A 232 -15.05 23.91 -17.27
C MET A 232 -15.97 25.14 -17.19
N GLU A 233 -15.46 26.29 -16.73
CA GLU A 233 -16.23 27.54 -16.68
C GLU A 233 -16.60 28.06 -18.08
N ALA A 234 -15.72 27.88 -19.06
CA ALA A 234 -15.96 28.28 -20.45
C ALA A 234 -16.84 27.29 -21.24
N ALA A 235 -17.05 26.07 -20.73
CA ALA A 235 -17.77 25.02 -21.44
C ALA A 235 -19.30 25.18 -21.33
N PRO A 236 -20.07 24.84 -22.39
CA PRO A 236 -21.52 24.77 -22.28
C PRO A 236 -21.94 23.69 -21.27
N SER A 237 -22.89 24.01 -20.40
CA SER A 237 -23.40 23.06 -19.39
C SER A 237 -24.55 22.22 -19.94
N LEU A 238 -24.61 20.96 -19.51
CA LEU A 238 -25.70 20.03 -19.81
C LEU A 238 -26.34 19.58 -18.50
N THR A 239 -27.67 19.67 -18.40
CA THR A 239 -28.41 19.11 -17.28
C THR A 239 -28.62 17.61 -17.50
N ILE A 240 -28.13 16.79 -16.56
CA ILE A 240 -28.23 15.33 -16.60
C ILE A 240 -29.03 14.88 -15.37
N GLY A 241 -30.03 14.04 -15.57
CA GLY A 241 -30.74 13.33 -14.50
C GLY A 241 -30.25 11.90 -14.38
N ILE A 242 -29.85 11.48 -13.18
CA ILE A 242 -29.43 10.10 -12.88
C ILE A 242 -30.49 9.50 -11.96
N ALA A 243 -31.15 8.42 -12.40
CA ALA A 243 -32.08 7.65 -11.60
C ALA A 243 -31.44 6.32 -11.19
N GLU A 244 -31.04 6.22 -9.92
CA GLU A 244 -30.55 4.97 -9.31
C GLU A 244 -31.70 4.33 -8.54
N ALA A 245 -32.23 3.23 -9.06
CA ALA A 245 -33.48 2.64 -8.56
C ALA A 245 -33.35 1.92 -7.21
N ASP A 246 -32.12 1.74 -6.71
CA ASP A 246 -31.78 1.01 -5.48
C ASP A 246 -32.46 -0.38 -5.37
N VAL A 247 -32.56 -1.09 -6.50
CA VAL A 247 -33.17 -2.42 -6.55
C VAL A 247 -32.12 -3.48 -6.26
N GLY A 248 -32.34 -4.27 -5.20
CA GLY A 248 -31.42 -5.33 -4.79
C GLY A 248 -31.31 -6.45 -5.83
N ILE A 249 -30.10 -7.01 -5.99
CA ILE A 249 -29.82 -8.05 -7.00
C ILE A 249 -30.78 -9.26 -6.91
N PHE A 250 -31.07 -9.70 -5.68
CA PHE A 250 -31.94 -10.85 -5.42
C PHE A 250 -33.43 -10.56 -5.64
N GLN A 251 -33.86 -9.29 -5.51
CA GLN A 251 -35.25 -8.89 -5.81
C GLN A 251 -35.54 -9.04 -7.30
N THR A 252 -34.53 -8.85 -8.16
CA THR A 252 -34.67 -8.96 -9.61
C THR A 252 -34.65 -10.41 -10.09
N GLU A 253 -33.91 -11.29 -9.43
CA GLU A 253 -33.86 -12.72 -9.77
C GLU A 253 -35.12 -13.49 -9.36
N GLN A 254 -35.72 -13.17 -8.21
CA GLN A 254 -36.95 -13.83 -7.75
C GLN A 254 -38.14 -13.57 -8.68
N ARG A 255 -38.20 -12.38 -9.31
CA ARG A 255 -39.23 -12.03 -10.30
C ARG A 255 -39.22 -12.87 -11.57
N LYS A 256 -38.12 -13.55 -11.91
CA LYS A 256 -38.02 -14.41 -13.11
C LYS A 256 -38.39 -15.87 -12.85
N LYS A 257 -38.66 -16.26 -11.59
CA LYS A 257 -38.94 -17.64 -11.17
C LYS A 257 -40.42 -17.91 -10.84
N ILE A 258 -41.32 -16.95 -11.14
CA ILE A 258 -42.77 -17.04 -11.04
C ILE A 258 -43.34 -16.89 -12.45
#